data_AF-A0A975GYT3-F1
#
_entry.id   AF-A0A975GYT3-F1
#
_cell.length_a   1.000
_cell.length_b   1.000
_cell.length_c   1.000
_cell.angle_alpha   90.00
_cell.angle_beta   90.00
_cell.angle_gamma   90.00
#
_symmetry.space_group_name_H-M   'P 1'
#
loop_
_entity.id
_entity.type
_entity.pdbx_description
1 polymer ?
#
loop_
_entity_poly.entity_id
_entity_poly.type
_entity_poly.pdbx_seq_one_letter_code
_entity_poly.pdbx_strand_id
1 'polypeptide(L)'
;MLDPALLAIVISVILANLKGVPSSAEVYGVVAQYAIPLSIAMMLLSVEIKAMLKLSKKPIVSIALAGLSVSAVRVIAGIIFAPMIEEGWKIAGMFVGTYTGGSANLTAIGYGHFCSSCCLHELVKPGKSGY
;
A
#
# COMPACT_ATOMS: atom_id res chain seq x y z
N MET A 1 24.60 10.90 8.65
CA MET A 1 24.89 9.49 8.29
C MET A 1 23.78 9.06 7.35
N LEU A 2 24.11 8.75 6.10
CA LEU A 2 23.12 8.31 5.12
C LEU A 2 22.82 6.83 5.41
N ASP A 3 21.56 6.49 5.64
CA ASP A 3 21.16 5.12 5.94
C ASP A 3 21.50 4.20 4.74
N PRO A 4 22.11 3.02 4.96
CA PRO A 4 22.46 2.12 3.87
C PRO A 4 21.27 1.67 3.03
N ALA A 5 20.04 1.62 3.57
CA ALA A 5 18.85 1.33 2.77
C ALA A 5 18.50 2.48 1.83
N LEU A 6 18.69 3.74 2.26
CA LEU A 6 18.50 4.89 1.39
C LEU A 6 19.46 4.86 0.18
N LEU A 7 20.73 4.51 0.42
CA LEU A 7 21.71 4.32 -0.67
C LEU A 7 21.27 3.21 -1.63
N ALA A 8 20.82 2.07 -1.10
CA ALA A 8 20.35 0.95 -1.92
C ALA A 8 19.16 1.35 -2.80
N ILE A 9 18.21 2.12 -2.29
CA ILE A 9 17.05 2.61 -3.06
C ILE A 9 17.53 3.54 -4.18
N VAL A 10 18.39 4.52 -3.87
CA VAL A 10 18.88 5.49 -4.85
C VAL A 10 19.64 4.80 -5.99
N ILE A 11 20.55 3.88 -5.66
CA ILE A 11 21.31 3.10 -6.64
C ILE A 11 20.36 2.26 -7.51
N SER A 12 19.36 1.62 -6.89
CA SER A 12 18.37 0.81 -7.60
C SER A 12 17.55 1.64 -8.61
N VAL A 13 17.15 2.86 -8.25
CA VAL A 13 16.43 3.78 -9.14
C VAL A 13 17.32 4.22 -10.31
N ILE A 14 18.58 4.55 -10.06
CA ILE A 14 19.53 4.95 -11.11
C ILE A 14 19.75 3.80 -12.10
N LEU A 15 19.96 2.58 -11.58
CA LEU A 15 20.20 1.40 -12.40
C LEU A 15 18.97 0.97 -13.21
N ALA A 16 17.75 1.16 -12.67
CA ALA A 16 16.50 0.91 -13.37
C ALA A 16 16.29 1.85 -14.57
N ASN A 17 16.66 3.13 -14.44
CA ASN A 17 16.53 4.11 -15.52
C ASN A 17 17.51 3.88 -16.68
N LEU A 18 18.68 3.28 -16.40
CA LEU A 18 19.70 2.97 -17.41
C LEU A 18 19.38 1.72 -18.25
N LYS A 19 18.16 1.16 -18.16
CA LYS A 19 17.71 -0.07 -18.86
C LYS A 19 18.58 -1.31 -18.63
N GLY A 20 19.50 -1.29 -17.66
CA GLY A 20 20.32 -2.46 -17.28
C GLY A 20 19.52 -3.58 -16.63
N VAL A 21 18.27 -3.30 -16.24
CA VAL A 21 17.37 -4.24 -15.57
C VAL A 21 16.30 -4.72 -16.55
N PRO A 22 16.17 -6.04 -16.81
CA PRO A 22 15.11 -6.58 -17.64
C PRO A 22 13.74 -6.30 -17.00
N SER A 23 12.87 -5.58 -17.71
CA SER A 23 11.59 -5.07 -17.21
C SER A 23 10.53 -6.16 -16.95
N SER A 24 10.79 -7.40 -17.34
CA SER A 24 9.89 -8.54 -17.13
C SER A 24 10.70 -9.84 -17.08
N ALA A 25 11.24 -10.15 -15.91
CA ALA A 25 11.76 -11.48 -15.61
C ALA A 25 10.75 -12.21 -14.71
N GLU A 26 10.46 -13.48 -15.02
CA GLU A 26 9.54 -14.33 -14.24
C GLU A 26 9.94 -14.44 -12.75
N VAL A 27 11.24 -14.28 -12.48
CA VAL A 27 11.82 -14.22 -11.14
C VAL A 27 11.17 -13.15 -10.26
N TYR A 28 10.79 -11.99 -10.81
CA TYR A 28 10.10 -10.94 -10.02
C TYR A 28 8.74 -11.41 -9.52
N GLY A 29 8.00 -12.18 -10.33
CA GLY A 29 6.72 -12.76 -9.96
C GLY A 29 6.85 -13.79 -8.84
N VAL A 30 7.84 -14.70 -8.95
CA VAL A 30 8.11 -15.72 -7.93
C VAL A 30 8.52 -15.08 -6.59
N VAL A 31 9.38 -14.07 -6.63
CA VAL A 31 9.80 -13.34 -5.42
C VAL A 31 8.59 -12.64 -4.78
N ALA A 32 7.74 -11.98 -5.57
CA ALA A 32 6.57 -11.29 -5.05
C ALA A 32 5.54 -12.24 -4.42
N GLN A 33 5.32 -13.41 -5.01
CA GLN A 33 4.33 -14.39 -4.56
C GLN A 33 4.79 -15.23 -3.37
N TYR A 34 6.08 -15.56 -3.28
CA TYR A 34 6.57 -16.49 -2.26
C TYR A 34 7.53 -15.83 -1.27
N ALA A 35 8.55 -15.11 -1.76
CA ALA A 35 9.59 -14.58 -0.89
C ALA A 35 9.08 -13.46 0.03
N ILE A 36 8.22 -12.57 -0.48
CA ILE A 36 7.62 -11.48 0.32
C ILE A 36 6.78 -12.03 1.48
N PRO A 37 5.74 -12.85 1.25
CA PRO A 37 4.92 -13.36 2.35
C PRO A 37 5.70 -14.27 3.30
N LEU A 38 6.67 -15.06 2.80
CA LEU A 38 7.55 -15.86 3.66
C LEU A 38 8.39 -14.98 4.59
N SER A 39 8.96 -13.89 4.08
CA SER A 39 9.74 -12.94 4.90
C SER A 39 8.89 -12.29 5.99
N ILE A 40 7.66 -11.89 5.64
CA ILE A 40 6.69 -11.34 6.61
C ILE A 40 6.36 -12.38 7.67
N ALA A 41 6.13 -13.63 7.28
CA ALA A 41 5.85 -14.72 8.22
C ALA A 41 7.02 -15.00 9.16
N MET A 42 8.26 -15.01 8.64
CA MET A 42 9.47 -15.15 9.48
C MET A 42 9.65 -13.98 10.44
N MET A 43 9.37 -12.75 9.98
CA MET A 43 9.40 -11.56 10.83
C MET A 43 8.35 -11.63 11.95
N LEU A 44 7.15 -12.13 11.64
CA LEU A 44 6.09 -12.37 12.62
C LEU A 44 6.47 -13.48 13.61
N LEU A 45 7.10 -14.56 13.15
CA LEU A 45 7.54 -15.67 14.01
C LEU A 45 8.66 -15.23 14.96
N SER A 46 9.56 -14.38 14.48
CA SER A 46 10.64 -13.79 15.29
C SER A 46 10.14 -12.72 16.27
N VAL A 47 8.89 -12.27 16.16
CA VAL A 47 8.36 -11.22 17.03
C VAL A 47 7.98 -11.81 18.38
N GLU A 48 8.54 -11.24 19.46
CA GLU A 48 8.14 -11.61 20.81
C GLU A 48 6.80 -10.96 21.16
N ILE A 49 5.69 -11.65 20.86
CA ILE A 49 4.32 -11.15 21.12
C ILE A 49 4.13 -10.73 22.59
N LYS A 50 4.77 -11.42 23.53
CA LYS A 50 4.72 -11.08 24.97
C LYS A 50 5.41 -9.76 25.29
N ALA A 51 6.55 -9.46 24.68
CA ALA A 51 7.25 -8.19 24.83
C ALA A 51 6.48 -7.05 24.15
N MET A 52 5.94 -7.31 22.95
CA MET A 52 5.04 -6.41 22.25
C MET A 52 3.84 -6.06 23.14
N LEU A 53 3.10 -7.04 23.68
CA LEU A 53 1.94 -6.84 24.57
C LEU A 53 2.28 -6.08 25.86
N LYS A 54 3.47 -6.30 26.44
CA LYS A 54 3.89 -5.63 27.67
C LYS A 54 4.25 -4.16 27.45
N LEU A 55 4.76 -3.80 26.27
CA LEU A 55 5.00 -2.41 25.84
C LEU A 55 3.81 -1.78 25.09
N SER A 56 2.77 -2.55 24.79
CA SER A 56 1.77 -2.30 23.73
C SER A 56 0.94 -1.03 23.83
N LYS A 57 0.78 -0.44 25.02
CA LYS A 57 -0.08 0.75 25.15
C LYS A 57 0.42 1.91 24.32
N LYS A 58 1.74 2.11 24.22
CA LYS A 58 2.34 3.20 23.44
C LYS A 58 2.23 3.01 21.92
N PRO A 59 2.64 1.87 21.32
CA PRO A 59 2.56 1.67 19.88
C PRO A 59 1.13 1.54 19.34
N ILE A 60 0.20 0.94 20.09
CA ILE A 60 -1.22 0.86 19.68
C ILE A 60 -1.84 2.25 19.62
N VAL A 61 -1.58 3.08 20.64
CA VAL A 61 -2.06 4.47 20.66
C VAL A 61 -1.42 5.28 19.54
N SER A 62 -0.14 5.08 19.23
CA SER A 62 0.49 5.78 18.09
C SER A 62 -0.11 5.38 16.74
N ILE A 63 -0.43 4.11 16.53
CA ILE A 63 -1.07 3.66 15.28
C ILE A 63 -2.49 4.23 15.18
N ALA A 64 -3.25 4.25 16.28
CA ALA A 64 -4.58 4.85 16.30
C ALA A 64 -4.53 6.36 16.00
N LEU A 65 -3.60 7.10 16.62
CA LEU A 65 -3.41 8.53 16.35
C LEU A 65 -2.92 8.78 14.92
N ALA A 66 -2.02 7.94 14.40
CA ALA A 66 -1.56 8.04 13.01
C ALA A 66 -2.73 7.84 12.03
N GLY A 67 -3.57 6.82 12.25
CA GLY A 67 -4.76 6.57 11.43
C GLY A 67 -5.76 7.73 11.49
N LEU A 68 -6.00 8.29 12.68
CA LEU A 68 -6.86 9.46 12.86
C LEU A 68 -6.30 10.71 12.17
N SER A 69 -5.01 10.97 12.31
CA SER A 69 -4.32 12.10 11.68
C SER A 69 -4.42 12.02 10.15
N VAL A 70 -4.09 10.86 9.58
CA VAL A 70 -4.15 10.64 8.13
C VAL A 70 -5.57 10.74 7.60
N SER A 71 -6.56 10.24 8.35
CA SER A 71 -7.98 10.37 8.00
C SER A 71 -8.44 11.83 8.02
N ALA A 72 -8.05 12.60 9.04
CA ALA A 72 -8.38 14.02 9.15
C ALA A 72 -7.77 14.85 8.00
N VAL A 73 -6.47 14.64 7.71
CA VAL A 73 -5.78 15.32 6.59
C VAL A 73 -6.44 14.98 5.26
N ARG A 74 -6.87 13.73 5.07
CA ARG A 74 -7.56 13.30 3.85
C ARG A 74 -8.93 13.94 3.68
N VAL A 75 -9.71 14.10 4.75
CA VAL A 75 -11.00 14.80 4.68
C VAL A 75 -10.79 16.27 4.32
N ILE A 76 -9.82 16.93 4.95
CA ILE A 76 -9.49 18.33 4.69
C ILE A 76 -8.98 18.52 3.26
N ALA A 77 -8.04 17.69 2.81
CA ALA A 77 -7.55 17.71 1.44
C ALA A 77 -8.65 17.37 0.43
N GLY A 78 -9.54 16.42 0.76
CA GLY A 78 -10.68 16.07 -0.07
C GLY A 78 -11.63 17.24 -0.29
N ILE A 79 -11.92 18.04 0.74
CA ILE A 79 -12.78 19.23 0.61
C ILE A 79 -12.12 20.33 -0.22
N ILE A 80 -10.80 20.55 -0.05
CA ILE A 80 -10.05 21.59 -0.77
C ILE A 80 -9.82 21.21 -2.24
N PHE A 81 -9.54 19.94 -2.52
CA PHE A 81 -9.20 19.42 -3.86
C PHE A 81 -10.40 18.82 -4.61
N ALA A 82 -11.56 18.69 -3.98
CA ALA A 82 -12.82 18.26 -4.61
C ALA A 82 -13.14 18.96 -5.95
N PRO A 83 -12.91 20.28 -6.12
CA PRO A 83 -13.19 20.95 -7.39
C PRO A 83 -12.06 20.84 -8.44
N MET A 84 -10.88 20.30 -8.10
CA MET A 84 -9.69 20.33 -8.97
C MET A 84 -9.23 18.95 -9.45
N ILE A 85 -9.59 17.86 -8.77
CA ILE A 85 -9.11 16.50 -9.09
C ILE A 85 -10.28 15.53 -9.16
N GLU A 86 -10.70 15.20 -10.38
CA GLU A 86 -11.53 14.02 -10.62
C GLU A 86 -10.76 12.79 -10.10
N GLU A 87 -11.38 12.01 -9.22
CA GLU A 87 -10.79 10.81 -8.58
C GLU A 87 -9.68 11.04 -7.53
N GLY A 88 -9.49 12.28 -7.05
CA GLY A 88 -8.52 12.57 -5.97
C GLY A 88 -8.78 11.76 -4.70
N TRP A 89 -10.04 11.38 -4.46
CA TRP A 89 -10.41 10.48 -3.38
C TRP A 89 -9.82 9.07 -3.57
N LYS A 90 -9.71 8.50 -4.78
CA LYS A 90 -9.07 7.17 -4.98
C LYS A 90 -7.59 7.20 -4.63
N ILE A 91 -6.88 8.22 -5.14
CA ILE A 91 -5.43 8.38 -4.95
C ILE A 91 -5.10 8.60 -3.48
N ALA A 92 -5.80 9.52 -2.81
CA ALA A 92 -5.53 9.75 -1.40
C ALA A 92 -5.91 8.53 -0.52
N GLY A 93 -6.74 7.60 -1.01
CA GLY A 93 -7.10 6.36 -0.31
C GLY A 93 -5.94 5.37 -0.35
N MET A 94 -5.32 5.24 -1.53
CA MET A 94 -4.09 4.50 -1.70
C MET A 94 -2.96 5.06 -0.82
N PHE A 95 -2.82 6.39 -0.72
CA PHE A 95 -1.83 7.02 0.18
C PHE A 95 -2.08 6.74 1.66
N VAL A 96 -3.34 6.78 2.13
CA VAL A 96 -3.66 6.34 3.51
C VAL A 96 -3.20 4.91 3.73
N GLY A 97 -3.38 4.05 2.73
CA GLY A 97 -2.87 2.69 2.71
C GLY A 97 -1.36 2.63 2.99
N THR A 98 -0.56 3.44 2.29
CA THR A 98 0.89 3.50 2.50
C THR A 98 1.27 3.89 3.92
N TYR A 99 0.60 4.89 4.50
CA TYR A 99 0.96 5.38 5.84
C TYR A 99 0.46 4.49 6.98
N THR A 100 -0.56 3.66 6.74
CA THR A 100 -1.10 2.73 7.75
C THR A 100 -0.54 1.31 7.64
N GLY A 101 -0.02 0.90 6.48
CA GLY A 101 0.48 -0.45 6.25
C GLY A 101 1.46 -0.63 5.09
N GLY A 102 2.04 0.46 4.57
CA GLY A 102 3.06 0.42 3.52
C GLY A 102 2.54 0.05 2.13
N SER A 103 3.46 -0.36 1.26
CA SER A 103 3.19 -0.66 -0.16
C SER A 103 2.17 -1.79 -0.37
N ALA A 104 2.11 -2.76 0.55
CA ALA A 104 1.14 -3.85 0.49
C ALA A 104 -0.29 -3.33 0.68
N ASN A 105 -0.51 -2.44 1.67
CA ASN A 105 -1.84 -1.89 1.95
C ASN A 105 -2.28 -0.87 0.88
N LEU A 106 -1.33 -0.09 0.32
CA LEU A 106 -1.59 0.74 -0.87
C LEU A 106 -2.09 -0.12 -2.05
N THR A 107 -1.42 -1.24 -2.31
CA THR A 107 -1.76 -2.15 -3.41
C THR A 107 -3.14 -2.78 -3.20
N ALA A 108 -3.45 -3.22 -1.98
CA ALA A 108 -4.75 -3.77 -1.63
C ALA A 108 -5.89 -2.76 -1.83
N ILE A 109 -5.71 -1.51 -1.37
CA ILE A 109 -6.71 -0.45 -1.57
C ILE A 109 -6.87 -0.10 -3.05
N GLY A 110 -5.76 -0.06 -3.80
CA GLY A 110 -5.79 0.15 -5.26
C GLY A 110 -6.62 -0.92 -5.98
N TYR A 111 -6.39 -2.21 -5.71
CA TYR A 111 -7.19 -3.30 -6.26
C TYR A 111 -8.65 -3.24 -5.81
N GLY A 112 -8.93 -2.86 -4.56
CA GLY A 112 -10.28 -2.70 -4.04
C GLY A 112 -11.08 -1.61 -4.78
N HIS A 113 -10.46 -0.47 -5.06
CA HIS A 113 -11.07 0.60 -5.86
C HIS A 113 -11.26 0.19 -7.33
N PHE A 114 -10.32 -0.57 -7.90
CA PHE A 114 -10.44 -1.09 -9.26
C PHE A 114 -11.61 -2.07 -9.37
N CYS A 115 -11.71 -3.04 -8.45
CA CYS A 115 -12.79 -4.03 -8.42
C CYS A 115 -14.16 -3.38 -8.17
N SER A 116 -14.24 -2.39 -7.28
CA SER A 116 -15.49 -1.64 -7.05
C SER A 116 -15.94 -0.89 -8.30
N SER A 117 -15.02 -0.31 -9.07
CA SER A 117 -15.37 0.38 -10.32
C SER A 117 -15.85 -0.59 -11.41
N CYS A 118 -15.25 -1.79 -11.47
CA CYS A 118 -15.65 -2.84 -12.40
C CYS A 118 -17.01 -3.47 -12.02
N CYS A 119 -17.21 -3.77 -10.74
CA CYS A 119 -18.45 -4.35 -10.22
C CYS A 119 -19.62 -3.35 -10.32
N LEU A 120 -19.37 -2.04 -10.12
CA LEU A 120 -20.39 -1.01 -10.36
C LEU A 120 -20.77 -0.92 -11.85
N HIS A 121 -19.82 -1.13 -12.78
CA HIS A 121 -20.10 -1.17 -14.22
C HIS A 121 -20.88 -2.42 -14.64
N GLU A 122 -20.65 -3.57 -13.99
CA GLU A 122 -21.49 -4.78 -14.15
C GLU A 122 -22.89 -4.59 -13.55
N LEU A 123 -23.03 -3.90 -12.42
CA LEU A 123 -24.33 -3.63 -11.79
C LEU A 123 -25.14 -2.53 -12.51
N VAL A 124 -24.48 -1.60 -13.24
CA VAL A 124 -25.13 -0.56 -14.06
C VAL A 124 -25.55 -1.08 -15.45
N LYS A 125 -25.09 -2.26 -15.87
CA LYS A 125 -25.68 -2.98 -17.01
C LYS A 125 -26.64 -4.06 -16.51
N PRO A 126 -27.94 -3.77 -16.31
CA PRO A 126 -28.90 -4.83 -16.08
C PRO A 126 -29.02 -5.65 -17.37
N GLY A 127 -28.47 -6.86 -17.33
CA GLY A 127 -28.69 -7.89 -18.34
C GLY A 127 -27.62 -7.98 -19.41
N LYS A 128 -26.55 -8.73 -19.12
CA LYS A 128 -26.18 -9.92 -19.91
C LYS A 128 -25.59 -10.97 -18.98
N SER A 129 -26.47 -11.78 -18.41
CA SER A 129 -26.16 -13.17 -18.09
C SER A 129 -25.93 -13.93 -19.40
N GLY A 130 -24.87 -14.72 -19.46
CA GLY A 130 -24.71 -15.79 -20.44
C GLY A 130 -23.48 -15.64 -21.35
N TYR A 131 -22.53 -16.54 -21.09
CA TYR A 131 -21.32 -16.91 -21.86
C TYR A 131 -20.07 -16.04 -21.65
#